data_AF-A0A7Y2BGV3-F1
#
_entry.id   AF-A0A7Y2BGV3-F1
#
_cell.length_a   1.000
_cell.length_b   1.000
_cell.length_c   1.000
_cell.angle_alpha   90.00
_cell.angle_beta   90.00
_cell.angle_gamma   90.00
#
_symmetry.space_group_name_H-M   'P 1'
#
loop_
_entity.id
_entity.type
_entity.pdbx_description
1 polymer ?
#
loop_
_entity_poly.entity_id
_entity_poly.type
_entity_poly.pdbx_seq_one_letter_code
_entity_poly.pdbx_strand_id
1 'polypeptide(L)'
;MRFYEFEAKQLLQKHRIPLVESRVVKTADEAAKAASDIGGPVILKAQAIAPGLAAASMKEASDAAGAKAAASELLGVDDGGRKPKGILVESRPAGEAEYSLS
;
A
#
# COMPACT_ATOMS: atom_id res chain seq x y z
N MET A 1 -6.59 -2.77 20.57
CA MET A 1 -5.91 -1.66 19.85
C MET A 1 -6.03 -1.95 18.35
N ARG A 2 -6.17 -0.93 17.49
CA ARG A 2 -6.23 -1.11 16.03
C ARG A 2 -5.05 -0.36 15.40
N PHE A 3 -4.30 -1.05 14.55
CA PHE A 3 -3.16 -0.50 13.79
C PHE A 3 -3.56 -0.28 12.32
N TYR A 4 -2.91 0.67 11.66
CA TYR A 4 -2.81 0.65 10.19
C TYR A 4 -1.92 -0.52 9.74
N GLU A 5 -2.09 -0.99 8.51
CA GLU A 5 -1.27 -2.08 7.96
C GLU A 5 0.23 -1.74 8.00
N PHE A 6 0.60 -0.50 7.66
CA PHE A 6 2.01 -0.07 7.72
C PHE A 6 2.57 -0.10 9.15
N GLU A 7 1.77 0.21 10.17
CA GLU A 7 2.19 0.17 11.58
C GLU A 7 2.38 -1.27 12.05
N ALA A 8 1.46 -2.16 11.67
CA ALA A 8 1.58 -3.59 11.94
C ALA A 8 2.85 -4.17 11.27
N LYS A 9 3.11 -3.80 10.01
CA LYS A 9 4.33 -4.20 9.30
C LYS A 9 5.60 -3.70 9.97
N GLN A 10 5.65 -2.45 10.42
CA GLN A 10 6.78 -1.94 11.20
C GLN A 10 7.03 -2.75 12.49
N LEU A 11 5.97 -3.19 13.16
CA LEU A 11 6.09 -4.04 14.34
C LEU A 11 6.63 -5.43 13.98
N LEU A 12 6.08 -6.09 12.95
CA LEU A 12 6.56 -7.39 12.47
C LEU A 12 8.03 -7.34 12.04
N GLN A 13 8.45 -6.26 11.37
CA GLN A 13 9.83 -6.03 10.98
C GLN A 13 10.77 -5.92 12.19
N LYS A 14 10.36 -5.23 13.27
CA LYS A 14 11.13 -5.17 14.54
C LYS A 14 11.33 -6.56 15.14
N HIS A 15 10.40 -7.47 14.90
CA HIS A 15 10.49 -8.88 15.30
C HIS A 15 11.17 -9.78 14.24
N ARG A 16 11.84 -9.19 13.24
CA ARG A 16 12.60 -9.89 12.19
C ARG A 16 11.75 -10.83 11.32
N ILE A 17 10.44 -10.57 11.24
CA ILE A 17 9.57 -11.27 10.29
C ILE A 17 9.85 -10.67 8.91
N PRO A 18 10.23 -11.49 7.91
CA PRO A 18 10.50 -11.00 6.55
C PRO A 18 9.24 -10.36 5.96
N LEU A 19 9.41 -9.18 5.37
CA LEU A 19 8.36 -8.46 4.66
C LEU A 19 8.86 -8.04 3.29
N VAL A 20 7.93 -7.89 2.35
CA VAL A 20 8.22 -7.24 1.06
C VAL A 20 8.69 -5.81 1.28
N GLU A 21 9.50 -5.32 0.33
CA GLU A 21 9.88 -3.91 0.32
C GLU A 21 8.63 -3.05 0.22
N SER A 22 8.51 -2.08 1.13
CA SER A 22 7.33 -1.22 1.21
C SER A 22 7.68 0.18 1.71
N ARG A 23 6.89 1.16 1.27
CA ARG A 23 7.03 2.57 1.68
C ARG A 23 5.66 3.23 1.76
N VAL A 24 5.45 4.05 2.80
CA VAL A 24 4.26 4.90 2.90
C VAL A 24 4.53 6.23 2.22
N VAL A 25 3.61 6.62 1.34
CA VAL A 25 3.65 7.87 0.56
C VAL A 25 2.39 8.67 0.79
N LYS A 26 2.47 9.99 0.64
CA LYS A 26 1.34 10.93 0.81
C LYS A 26 0.93 11.61 -0.49
N THR A 27 1.75 11.49 -1.53
CA THR A 27 1.49 12.12 -2.84
C THR A 27 1.66 11.12 -3.97
N ALA A 28 1.04 11.42 -5.11
CA ALA A 28 1.17 10.60 -6.31
C ALA A 28 2.61 10.60 -6.87
N ASP A 29 3.35 11.70 -6.73
CA ASP A 29 4.75 11.79 -7.14
C ASP A 29 5.67 10.94 -6.26
N GLU A 30 5.42 10.91 -4.95
CA GLU A 30 6.13 10.00 -4.04
C GLU A 30 5.84 8.54 -4.38
N ALA A 31 4.61 8.20 -4.80
CA ALA A 31 4.25 6.85 -5.23
C ALA A 31 5.03 6.43 -6.49
N ALA A 32 5.15 7.34 -7.47
CA ALA A 32 5.93 7.11 -8.69
C ALA A 32 7.40 6.86 -8.36
N LYS A 33 7.97 7.68 -7.46
CA LYS A 33 9.35 7.52 -7.00
C LYS A 33 9.55 6.19 -6.27
N ALA A 34 8.64 5.84 -5.36
CA ALA A 34 8.70 4.56 -4.64
C ALA A 34 8.64 3.36 -5.59
N ALA A 35 7.77 3.39 -6.61
CA ALA A 35 7.70 2.35 -7.62
C ALA A 35 8.98 2.26 -8.47
N SER A 36 9.58 3.40 -8.81
CA SER A 36 10.87 3.44 -9.50
C SER A 36 12.01 2.89 -8.64
N ASP A 37 12.03 3.19 -7.35
CA ASP A 37 13.05 2.71 -6.40
C ASP A 37 12.96 1.18 -6.23
N ILE A 38 11.74 0.63 -6.19
CA ILE A 38 11.47 -0.82 -6.09
C ILE A 38 11.87 -1.56 -7.38
N GLY A 39 11.75 -0.92 -8.55
CA GLY A 39 12.25 -1.47 -9.82
C GLY A 39 11.45 -2.65 -10.39
N GLY A 40 10.16 -2.77 -10.05
CA GLY A 40 9.27 -3.83 -10.54
C GLY A 40 7.79 -3.54 -10.26
N PRO A 41 6.87 -4.50 -10.52
CA PRO A 41 5.46 -4.33 -10.25
C PRO A 41 5.19 -4.06 -8.77
N VAL A 42 4.33 -3.08 -8.50
CA VAL A 42 3.96 -2.64 -7.16
C VAL A 42 2.47 -2.78 -6.89
N ILE A 43 2.15 -2.93 -5.61
CA ILE A 43 0.80 -2.88 -5.08
C ILE A 43 0.68 -1.60 -4.25
N LEU A 44 -0.35 -0.80 -4.51
CA LEU A 44 -0.67 0.43 -3.82
C LEU A 44 -1.90 0.21 -2.95
N LYS A 45 -1.78 0.39 -1.64
CA LYS A 45 -2.87 0.19 -0.67
C LYS A 45 -3.18 1.47 0.10
N ALA A 46 -4.41 1.95 -0.02
CA ALA A 46 -4.91 3.11 0.73
C ALA A 46 -4.97 2.80 2.24
N GLN A 47 -4.37 3.65 3.06
CA GLN A 47 -4.32 3.47 4.50
C GLN A 47 -5.54 4.07 5.20
N ALA A 48 -6.48 3.23 5.63
CA ALA A 48 -7.68 3.60 6.38
C ALA A 48 -7.93 2.62 7.56
N ILE A 49 -8.41 3.13 8.71
CA ILE A 49 -8.71 2.29 9.92
C ILE A 49 -10.12 1.68 9.86
N ALA A 50 -11.03 2.26 9.07
CA ALA A 50 -12.43 1.87 9.08
C ALA A 50 -12.69 0.66 8.16
N PRO A 51 -13.36 -0.41 8.64
CA PRO A 51 -13.90 -1.44 7.77
C PRO A 51 -15.03 -0.79 6.95
N GLY A 52 -14.82 -0.58 5.65
CA GLY A 52 -15.76 0.17 4.83
C GLY A 52 -15.17 0.84 3.59
N LEU A 53 -13.85 0.98 3.47
CA LEU A 53 -13.21 1.26 2.17
C LEU A 53 -13.23 -0.01 1.30
N ALA A 54 -14.41 -0.59 1.13
CA ALA A 54 -14.65 -1.83 0.43
C ALA A 54 -14.55 -1.59 -1.09
N ALA A 55 -13.80 -2.47 -1.75
CA ALA A 55 -13.60 -2.62 -3.19
C ALA A 55 -12.54 -1.75 -3.90
N ALA A 56 -12.17 -0.56 -3.41
CA ALA A 56 -11.22 0.33 -4.13
C ALA A 56 -9.93 0.68 -3.38
N SER A 57 -9.62 0.00 -2.26
CA SER A 57 -8.47 0.34 -1.41
C SER A 57 -7.12 -0.21 -1.89
N MET A 58 -7.09 -0.98 -2.98
CA MET A 58 -5.87 -1.55 -3.55
C MET A 58 -5.85 -1.35 -5.06
N LYS A 59 -4.68 -0.98 -5.60
CA LYS A 59 -4.39 -1.00 -7.04
C LYS A 59 -3.04 -1.64 -7.30
N GLU A 60 -2.87 -2.21 -8.48
CA GLU A 60 -1.58 -2.69 -8.97
C GLU A 60 -1.04 -1.73 -10.04
N ALA A 61 0.28 -1.60 -10.11
CA ALA A 61 0.95 -0.87 -11.16
C ALA A 61 2.24 -1.59 -11.58
N SER A 62 2.48 -1.65 -12.88
CA SER A 62 3.68 -2.28 -13.44
C SER A 62 4.87 -1.32 -13.55
N ASP A 63 4.63 -0.01 -13.46
CA ASP A 63 5.63 1.04 -13.62
C ASP A 63 5.30 2.29 -12.78
N ALA A 64 6.22 3.26 -12.79
CA ALA A 64 6.09 4.51 -12.04
C ALA A 64 4.92 5.39 -12.50
N ALA A 65 4.57 5.37 -13.79
CA ALA A 65 3.47 6.16 -14.33
C ALA A 65 2.11 5.60 -13.88
N GLY A 66 1.95 4.28 -13.96
CA GLY A 66 0.82 3.54 -13.42
C GLY A 66 0.69 3.74 -11.90
N ALA A 67 1.80 3.73 -11.18
CA ALA A 67 1.79 3.98 -9.73
C ALA A 67 1.31 5.39 -9.40
N LYS A 68 1.72 6.40 -10.17
CA LYS A 68 1.25 7.79 -10.03
C LYS A 68 -0.26 7.89 -10.25
N ALA A 69 -0.76 7.30 -11.34
CA ALA A 69 -2.18 7.32 -11.68
C ALA A 69 -3.01 6.61 -10.60
N ALA A 70 -2.60 5.40 -10.24
CA ALA A 70 -3.23 4.62 -9.18
C ALA A 70 -3.25 5.36 -7.84
N ALA A 71 -2.15 6.01 -7.47
CA ALA A 71 -2.07 6.78 -6.24
C ALA A 71 -2.98 8.01 -6.24
N SER A 72 -3.11 8.68 -7.38
CA SER A 72 -4.00 9.84 -7.52
C SER A 72 -5.46 9.44 -7.31
N GLU A 73 -5.87 8.30 -7.86
CA GLU A 73 -7.20 7.75 -7.67
C GLU A 73 -7.45 7.34 -6.20
N LEU A 74 -6.49 6.61 -5.60
CA LEU A 74 -6.60 6.15 -4.21
C LEU A 74 -6.68 7.32 -3.22
N LEU A 75 -5.87 8.38 -3.40
CA LEU A 75 -5.92 9.58 -2.55
C LEU A 75 -7.20 10.39 -2.74
N GLY A 76 -7.85 10.28 -3.90
CA GLY A 76 -9.09 10.96 -4.23
C GLY A 76 -10.34 10.31 -3.61
N VAL A 77 -10.23 9.09 -3.08
CA VAL A 77 -11.36 8.40 -2.44
C VAL A 77 -11.77 9.14 -1.16
N ASP A 78 -13.05 9.50 -1.07
CA ASP A 78 -13.68 10.10 0.09
C ASP A 78 -14.95 9.33 0.47
N ASP A 79 -14.86 8.52 1.52
CA ASP A 79 -16.00 7.78 2.09
C ASP A 79 -16.60 8.57 3.27
N GLY A 80 -17.39 9.60 2.96
CA GLY A 80 -18.10 10.38 3.98
C GLY A 80 -17.18 11.16 4.92
N GLY A 81 -16.12 11.78 4.39
CA GLY A 81 -15.11 12.54 5.12
C GLY A 81 -13.89 11.71 5.55
N ARG A 82 -13.86 10.42 5.20
CA ARG A 82 -12.77 9.50 5.54
C ARG A 82 -11.80 9.36 4.38
N LYS A 83 -10.82 10.24 4.33
CA LYS A 83 -9.72 10.17 3.36
C LYS A 83 -8.61 9.25 3.86
N PRO A 84 -7.92 8.53 2.97
CA PRO A 84 -6.76 7.76 3.35
C PRO A 84 -5.66 8.69 3.87
N LYS A 85 -4.95 8.27 4.93
CA LYS A 85 -3.83 9.05 5.50
C LYS A 85 -2.54 8.97 4.67
N GLY A 86 -2.54 8.11 3.66
CA GLY A 86 -1.44 7.83 2.78
C GLY A 86 -1.68 6.53 2.04
N ILE A 87 -0.72 6.16 1.21
CA ILE A 87 -0.71 4.93 0.44
C ILE A 87 0.52 4.14 0.84
N LEU A 88 0.35 2.85 1.09
CA LEU A 88 1.43 1.90 1.23
C LEU A 88 1.74 1.34 -0.16
N VAL A 89 2.92 1.64 -0.69
CA VAL A 89 3.44 1.11 -1.95
C VAL A 89 4.36 -0.05 -1.60
N GLU A 90 4.10 -1.23 -2.14
CA GLU A 90 4.85 -2.46 -1.84
C GLU A 90 5.25 -3.17 -3.11
N SER A 91 6.39 -3.86 -3.11
CA SER A 91 6.72 -4.78 -4.19
C SER A 91 5.69 -5.92 -4.25
N ARG A 92 5.31 -6.31 -5.47
CA ARG A 92 4.42 -7.45 -5.66
C ARG A 92 5.13 -8.73 -5.23
N PRO A 93 4.62 -9.46 -4.22
CA PRO A 93 5.22 -10.72 -3.83
C PRO A 93 5.08 -11.74 -4.98
N ALA A 94 6.17 -12.43 -5.29
CA ALA A 94 6.17 -13.60 -6.16
C ALA A 94 6.16 -14.83 -5.25
N GLY A 95 5.06 -15.57 -5.24
CA GLY A 95 4.90 -16.78 -4.44
C GLY A 95 4.03 -17.80 -5.16
N GLU A 96 4.37 -19.08 -5.01
CA GLU A 96 3.62 -20.20 -5.60
C GLU A 96 2.45 -20.66 -4.72
N ALA A 97 2.46 -20.27 -3.44
CA ALA A 97 1.45 -20.66 -2.45
C ALA A 97 1.10 -19.50 -1.52
N GLU A 98 -0.17 -19.46 -1.13
CA GLU A 98 -0.73 -18.50 -0.17
C GLU A 98 -1.14 -19.24 1.11
N TYR A 99 -0.81 -18.67 2.27
CA TYR A 99 -1.13 -19.24 3.58
C TYR A 99 -1.85 -18.20 4.44
N SER A 100 -2.80 -18.66 5.26
CA SER A 100 -3.55 -17.82 6.18
C SER A 100 -3.19 -18.12 7.63
N LEU A 101 -2.94 -17.07 8.41
CA LEU A 101 -2.60 -17.10 9.84
C LEU A 101 -3.42 -16.03 10.56
N SER A 102 -3.95 -16.34 11.75
CA SER A 102 -4.83 -15.45 12.55
C SER A 102 -4.33 -15.28 13.97
#